data_AF-A0AAD4X7E0-F1
#
_entry.id   AF-A0AAD4X7E0-F1
#
_cell.length_a   1.000
_cell.length_b   1.000
_cell.length_c   1.000
_cell.angle_alpha   90.00
_cell.angle_beta   90.00
_cell.angle_gamma   90.00
#
_symmetry.space_group_name_H-M   'P 1'
#
loop_
_entity.id
_entity.type
_entity.pdbx_description
1 polymer ?
#
loop_
_entity_poly.entity_id
_entity_poly.type
_entity_poly.pdbx_seq_one_letter_code
_entity_poly.pdbx_strand_id
1 'polypeptide(L)' 'GAAVAYVAHLLSVPAIFIKAVTDIIDGDKPTAEEFRQNLAAVTVALDGAVTQVIDFISGKSMSEL' A
#
# COMPACT_ATOMS: atom_id res chain seq x y z
N GLY A 1 -1.03 -6.15 -7.00
CA GLY A 1 0.11 -5.28 -7.35
C GLY A 1 0.39 -5.34 -8.84
N ALA A 2 1.13 -6.36 -9.29
CA ALA A 2 1.57 -6.47 -10.68
C ALA A 2 0.45 -6.37 -11.73
N ALA A 3 -0.69 -7.05 -11.52
CA ALA A 3 -1.83 -6.95 -12.45
C ALA A 3 -2.39 -5.53 -12.58
N VAL A 4 -2.46 -4.78 -11.47
CA VAL A 4 -2.89 -3.36 -11.47
C VAL A 4 -1.86 -2.50 -12.22
N ALA A 5 -0.57 -2.72 -11.96
CA ALA A 5 0.51 -2.00 -12.64
C ALA A 5 0.51 -2.28 -14.15
N TYR A 6 0.22 -3.52 -14.55
CA TYR A 6 0.11 -3.93 -15.94
C TYR A 6 -1.00 -3.16 -16.67
N VAL A 7 -2.20 -3.09 -16.09
CA VAL A 7 -3.31 -2.33 -16.70
C VAL A 7 -3.02 -0.82 -16.71
N ALA A 8 -2.47 -0.27 -15.62
CA ALA A 8 -2.07 1.14 -15.57
C ALA A 8 -1.04 1.50 -16.65
N HIS A 9 -0.07 0.60 -16.89
CA HIS A 9 0.90 0.73 -17.97
C HIS A 9 0.24 0.72 -19.36
N LEU A 10 -0.66 -0.23 -19.64
CA LEU A 10 -1.38 -0.29 -20.92
C LEU A 10 -2.18 0.98 -21.21
N LEU A 11 -2.72 1.62 -20.17
CA LEU A 11 -3.52 2.83 -20.30
C LEU A 11 -2.69 4.12 -20.19
N SER A 12 -1.38 4.02 -20.00
CA SER A 12 -0.50 5.17 -19.74
C SER A 12 -0.98 6.05 -18.58
N VAL A 13 -1.55 5.43 -17.54
CA VAL A 13 -2.02 6.11 -16.33
C VAL A 13 -0.99 5.91 -15.21
N PRO A 14 -0.51 6.97 -14.54
CA PRO A 14 0.37 6.84 -13.38
C PRO A 14 -0.28 6.03 -12.25
N ALA A 15 0.48 5.15 -11.61
CA ALA A 15 0.02 4.34 -10.49
C ALA A 15 1.04 4.30 -9.36
N ILE A 16 0.57 4.55 -8.13
CA ILE A 16 1.34 4.46 -6.89
C ILE A 16 0.78 3.29 -6.07
N PHE A 17 1.66 2.53 -5.43
CA PHE A 17 1.28 1.41 -4.57
C PHE A 17 1.71 1.68 -3.14
N ILE A 18 0.76 1.59 -2.21
CA ILE A 18 1.04 1.59 -0.78
C ILE A 18 0.68 0.18 -0.28
N LYS A 19 1.63 -0.49 0.36
CA LYS A 19 1.45 -1.82 0.94
C LYS A 19 1.90 -1.80 2.39
N ALA A 20 1.07 -2.32 3.27
CA ALA A 20 1.40 -2.47 4.67
C ALA A 20 1.75 -3.93 4.97
N VAL A 21 2.85 -4.15 5.67
CA VAL A 21 3.33 -5.49 6.03
C VAL A 21 2.48 -6.01 7.19
N THR A 22 1.87 -7.17 7.00
CA THR A 22 0.97 -7.82 7.99
C THR A 22 1.61 -9.08 8.59
N ASP A 23 2.49 -9.72 7.84
CA ASP A 23 3.24 -10.91 8.24
C ASP A 23 4.67 -10.86 7.67
N ILE A 24 5.59 -11.55 8.36
CA ILE A 24 7.00 -11.65 7.99
C ILE A 24 7.24 -13.05 7.42
N ILE A 25 7.38 -13.14 6.10
CA ILE A 25 7.47 -14.41 5.36
C ILE A 25 8.69 -15.24 5.77
N ASP A 26 9.79 -14.57 6.09
CA ASP A 26 11.06 -15.16 6.55
C ASP A 26 11.18 -15.17 8.09
N GLY A 27 10.08 -14.94 8.80
CA GLY A 27 10.01 -14.98 10.25
C GLY A 27 9.63 -16.36 10.81
N ASP A 28 9.64 -16.45 12.14
CA ASP A 28 9.42 -17.72 12.85
C ASP A 28 7.93 -18.07 13.05
N LYS A 29 7.01 -17.14 12.77
CA LYS A 29 5.57 -17.32 12.98
C LYS A 29 4.86 -17.85 11.73
N PRO A 30 3.83 -18.70 11.86
CA PRO A 30 2.97 -19.04 10.73
C PRO A 30 2.30 -17.80 10.13
N THR A 31 2.48 -17.59 8.82
CA THR A 31 2.03 -16.39 8.10
C THR A 31 0.55 -16.06 8.32
N ALA A 32 -0.33 -17.07 8.23
CA ALA A 32 -1.77 -16.87 8.39
C ALA A 32 -2.15 -16.35 9.78
N GLU A 33 -1.45 -16.79 10.83
CA GLU A 33 -1.74 -16.36 12.20
C GLU A 33 -1.16 -14.97 12.47
N GLU A 34 0.06 -14.69 12.02
CA GLU A 34 0.64 -13.35 12.15
C GLU A 34 -0.17 -12.31 11.37
N PHE A 35 -0.57 -12.64 10.13
CA PHE A 35 -1.47 -11.83 9.32
C PHE A 35 -2.74 -11.48 10.10
N ARG A 36 -3.43 -12.50 10.64
CA ARG A 36 -4.71 -12.32 11.36
C ARG A 36 -4.54 -11.49 12.63
N GLN A 37 -3.46 -11.72 13.39
CA GLN A 37 -3.14 -10.99 14.61
C GLN A 37 -2.87 -9.50 14.32
N ASN A 38 -2.14 -9.22 13.25
CA ASN A 38 -1.69 -7.87 12.93
C ASN A 38 -2.70 -7.06 12.09
N LEU A 39 -3.64 -7.74 11.41
CA LEU A 39 -4.51 -7.13 10.40
C LEU A 39 -5.17 -5.84 10.87
N ALA A 40 -5.76 -5.81 12.07
CA ALA A 40 -6.45 -4.63 12.57
C ALA A 40 -5.50 -3.44 12.78
N ALA A 41 -4.38 -3.65 13.47
CA ALA A 41 -3.41 -2.59 13.76
C ALA A 41 -2.74 -2.06 12.48
N VAL A 42 -2.38 -2.97 11.57
CA VAL A 42 -1.75 -2.62 10.30
C VAL A 42 -2.72 -1.91 9.36
N THR A 43 -4.02 -2.24 9.41
CA THR A 43 -5.04 -1.52 8.64
C THR A 43 -5.18 -0.07 9.11
N VAL A 44 -5.14 0.18 10.41
CA VAL A 44 -5.13 1.56 10.97
C VAL A 44 -3.88 2.32 10.54
N ALA A 45 -2.71 1.66 10.55
CA ALA A 45 -1.48 2.28 10.06
C ALA A 45 -1.54 2.61 8.56
N LEU A 46 -2.13 1.70 7.75
CA LEU A 46 -2.32 1.92 6.33
C LEU A 46 -3.29 3.08 6.05
N ASP A 47 -4.39 3.16 6.79
CA ASP A 47 -5.37 4.25 6.70
C ASP A 47 -4.73 5.62 6.96
N GLY A 48 -3.94 5.73 8.02
CA GLY A 48 -3.18 6.94 8.33
C GLY A 48 -2.17 7.30 7.23
N ALA A 49 -1.42 6.32 6.72
CA ALA A 49 -0.45 6.54 5.66
C ALA A 49 -1.12 6.98 4.34
N VAL A 50 -2.23 6.35 3.96
CA VAL A 50 -3.00 6.72 2.75
C VAL A 50 -3.56 8.13 2.89
N THR A 51 -4.10 8.49 4.05
CA THR A 51 -4.61 9.85 4.33
C THR A 51 -3.51 10.89 4.12
N GLN A 52 -2.32 10.68 4.69
CA GLN A 52 -1.18 11.58 4.51
C GLN A 52 -0.73 11.69 3.05
N VAL A 53 -0.75 10.59 2.29
CA VAL A 53 -0.41 10.62 0.86
C VAL A 53 -1.44 11.41 0.06
N ILE A 54 -2.73 11.24 0.33
CA ILE A 54 -3.79 12.02 -0.33
C ILE A 54 -3.62 13.51 -0.02
N ASP A 55 -3.41 13.87 1.25
CA ASP A 55 -3.18 15.25 1.67
C ASP A 55 -1.96 15.85 1.00
N PHE A 56 -0.87 15.07 0.86
CA PHE A 56 0.34 15.52 0.17
C PHE A 56 0.10 15.76 -1.32
N ILE A 57 -0.62 14.88 -2.00
CA ILE A 57 -0.87 14.97 -3.45
C ILE A 57 -1.87 16.08 -3.79
N SER A 58 -2.79 16.40 -2.88
CA SER A 58 -3.84 17.39 -3.12
C SER A 58 -3.26 18.75 -3.56
N GLY A 59 -3.66 19.20 -4.75
CA GLY A 59 -3.18 20.46 -5.34
C GLY A 59 -1.82 20.40 -6.05
N LYS A 60 -1.13 19.26 -6.07
CA LYS A 60 0.13 19.05 -6.80
C LYS A 60 -0.09 18.50 -8.21
N SER A 61 0.76 18.90 -9.14
CA SER A 61 0.95 18.26 -10.43
C SER A 61 1.85 17.02 -10.32
N MET A 62 1.85 16.17 -11.35
CA MET A 62 2.69 14.97 -11.38
C MET A 62 4.21 15.28 -11.31
N SER A 63 4.63 16.44 -11.80
CA SER A 63 6.04 16.87 -11.72
C SER A 63 6.47 17.34 -10.33
N GLU A 64 5.51 17.55 -9.42
CA GLU A 64 5.76 17.96 -8.02
C GLU A 64 5.68 16.78 -7.04
N LEU A 65 5.44 15.57 -7.57
CA LEU A 65 5.48 14.28 -6.87
C LEU A 65 6.80 13.56 -7.18
#